data_AF-A0A150J7W4-F1
#
_entry.id   AF-A0A150J7W4-F1
#
_cell.length_a   1.000
_cell.length_b   1.000
_cell.length_c   1.000
_cell.angle_alpha   90.00
_cell.angle_beta   90.00
_cell.angle_gamma   90.00
#
_symmetry.space_group_name_H-M   'P 1'
#
loop_
_entity.id
_entity.type
_entity.pdbx_description
1 polymer ?
#
loop_
_entity_poly.entity_id
_entity_poly.type
_entity_poly.pdbx_seq_one_letter_code
_entity_poly.pdbx_strand_id
1 'polypeptide(L)'
;MIDFRVRIIFTKNPEETANYLVDISSREQKEKERIPAIRGEKKAMNLKEKQIFIVEGLPEVSSVLSRRLLNKFGSILGVFNADESELKEVEGVGEIKAKKIREIIDSPYKEL
;
A
#
# COMPACT_ATOMS: atom_id res chain seq x y z
N MET A 1 19.34 23.75 -5.65
CA MET A 1 19.35 22.38 -6.24
C MET A 1 20.05 21.36 -5.33
N ILE A 2 20.56 21.79 -4.16
CA ILE A 2 21.22 20.93 -3.14
C ILE A 2 20.35 20.90 -1.85
N ASP A 3 19.17 21.51 -1.90
CA ASP A 3 18.34 21.81 -0.72
C ASP A 3 17.41 20.65 -0.32
N PHE A 4 17.35 19.60 -1.13
CA PHE A 4 16.67 18.37 -0.77
C PHE A 4 17.67 17.45 -0.07
N ARG A 5 17.36 17.00 1.15
CA ARG A 5 18.13 16.00 1.91
C ARG A 5 18.05 14.61 1.28
N VAL A 6 18.31 14.53 -0.03
CA VAL A 6 18.25 13.31 -0.85
C VAL A 6 19.68 12.96 -1.22
N ARG A 7 20.07 11.70 -0.98
CA ARG A 7 21.38 11.20 -1.40
C ARG A 7 21.31 10.73 -2.85
N ILE A 8 22.18 11.27 -3.70
CA ILE A 8 22.38 10.83 -5.08
C ILE A 8 23.60 9.91 -5.09
N ILE A 9 23.44 8.70 -5.65
CA ILE A 9 24.52 7.73 -5.81
C ILE A 9 24.65 7.45 -7.31
N PHE A 10 25.88 7.54 -7.83
CA PHE A 10 26.19 7.24 -9.22
C PHE A 10 26.78 5.84 -9.33
N THR A 11 26.24 5.03 -10.23
CA THR A 11 26.70 3.68 -10.56
C THR A 11 27.03 3.62 -12.05
N LYS A 12 28.00 2.80 -12.42
CA LYS A 12 28.54 2.71 -13.79
C LYS A 12 27.69 1.82 -14.68
N ASN A 13 27.00 0.84 -14.11
CA ASN A 13 26.18 -0.12 -14.85
C ASN A 13 25.08 -0.74 -13.95
N PRO A 14 24.14 -1.51 -14.53
CA PRO A 14 23.06 -2.14 -13.78
C PRO A 14 23.53 -3.13 -12.72
N GLU A 15 24.64 -3.85 -12.96
CA GLU A 15 25.21 -4.82 -12.02
C GLU A 15 25.75 -4.14 -10.76
N GLU A 16 26.49 -3.05 -10.90
CA GLU A 16 26.97 -2.23 -9.78
C GLU A 16 25.80 -1.61 -9.00
N THR A 17 24.71 -1.27 -9.69
CA THR A 17 23.48 -0.77 -9.05
C THR A 17 22.83 -1.85 -8.19
N ALA A 18 22.72 -3.08 -8.71
CA ALA A 18 22.18 -4.21 -7.96
C ALA A 18 23.01 -4.50 -6.70
N ASN A 19 24.34 -4.53 -6.83
CA ASN A 19 25.26 -4.72 -5.69
C ASN A 19 25.09 -3.61 -4.64
N TYR A 20 24.99 -2.34 -5.06
CA TYR A 20 24.75 -1.22 -4.15
C TYR A 20 23.43 -1.35 -3.38
N LEU A 21 22.35 -1.80 -4.03
CA LEU A 21 21.06 -2.02 -3.37
C LEU A 21 21.15 -3.13 -2.31
N VAL A 22 21.86 -4.22 -2.61
CA VAL A 22 22.13 -5.32 -1.66
C VAL A 22 22.92 -4.83 -0.45
N ASP A 23 23.95 -4.00 -0.66
CA ASP A 23 24.74 -3.43 0.44
C ASP A 23 23.92 -2.50 1.33
N ILE A 24 23.12 -1.61 0.72
CA ILE A 24 22.24 -0.68 1.46
C ILE A 24 21.22 -1.47 2.29
N SER A 25 20.56 -2.45 1.69
CA SER A 25 19.57 -3.29 2.39
C SER A 25 20.18 -4.08 3.54
N SER A 26 21.38 -4.65 3.35
CA SER A 26 22.08 -5.40 4.39
C SER A 26 22.41 -4.51 5.59
N ARG A 27 22.92 -3.29 5.36
CA ARG A 27 23.21 -2.33 6.43
C ARG A 27 21.95 -1.85 7.15
N GLU A 28 20.88 -1.55 6.42
CA GLU A 28 19.65 -1.04 7.05
C GLU A 28 18.87 -2.12 7.81
N GLN A 29 18.84 -3.37 7.35
CA GLN A 29 18.01 -4.42 7.93
C GLN A 29 18.76 -5.31 8.94
N LYS A 30 20.04 -5.66 8.67
CA LYS A 30 20.81 -6.56 9.55
C LYS A 30 21.55 -5.82 10.65
N GLU A 31 22.21 -4.70 10.33
CA GLU A 31 23.05 -3.99 11.32
C GLU A 31 22.23 -3.09 12.26
N LYS A 32 21.04 -2.66 11.84
CA LYS A 32 20.15 -1.79 12.64
C LYS A 32 18.91 -2.50 13.19
N GLU A 33 18.77 -3.81 12.96
CA GLU A 33 17.60 -4.62 13.33
C GLU A 33 16.24 -3.99 12.94
N ARG A 34 16.20 -3.20 11.86
CA ARG A 34 14.97 -2.55 11.43
C ARG A 34 14.19 -3.49 10.52
N ILE A 35 13.01 -3.90 10.99
CA ILE A 35 12.01 -4.55 10.14
C ILE A 35 11.56 -3.51 9.09
N PRO A 36 11.64 -3.82 7.79
CA PRO A 36 11.13 -2.94 6.75
C PRO A 36 9.65 -2.66 7.02
N ALA A 37 9.30 -1.38 7.13
CA ALA A 37 7.90 -1.02 7.23
C ALA A 37 7.20 -1.41 5.93
N ILE A 38 6.15 -2.23 6.02
CA ILE A 38 5.32 -2.65 4.86
C ILE A 38 4.79 -1.42 4.10
N ARG A 39 4.58 -0.32 4.83
CA ARG A 39 4.27 1.01 4.27
C ARG A 39 5.38 1.99 4.64
N GLY A 40 5.91 2.68 3.64
CA GLY A 40 7.00 3.67 3.81
C GLY A 40 6.64 4.85 4.71
N GLU A 41 7.63 5.71 4.99
CA GLU A 41 7.49 6.85 5.90
C GLU A 41 6.33 7.79 5.53
N LYS A 42 5.67 8.30 6.59
CA LYS A 42 4.47 9.13 6.51
C LYS A 42 4.77 10.47 5.82
N LYS A 43 4.27 10.65 4.59
CA LYS A 43 3.95 12.01 4.13
C LYS A 43 2.86 12.59 5.06
N ALA A 44 2.90 13.90 5.33
CA ALA A 44 1.84 14.57 6.06
C ALA A 44 0.54 14.50 5.24
N MET A 45 -0.27 13.47 5.52
CA MET A 45 -1.55 13.24 4.84
C MET A 45 -2.70 13.90 5.61
N ASN A 46 -3.58 14.60 4.90
CA ASN A 46 -4.86 15.04 5.45
C ASN A 46 -5.83 13.85 5.64
N LEU A 47 -6.99 14.06 6.27
CA LEU A 47 -7.94 12.98 6.59
C LEU A 47 -8.40 12.22 5.33
N LYS A 48 -8.72 12.95 4.26
CA LYS A 48 -9.19 12.38 2.98
C LYS A 48 -8.10 11.51 2.34
N GLU A 49 -6.86 12.00 2.33
CA GLU A 49 -5.71 11.26 1.83
C GLU A 49 -5.46 9.99 2.65
N LYS A 50 -5.61 10.04 3.98
CA LYS A 50 -5.52 8.85 4.83
C LYS A 50 -6.59 7.81 4.51
N GLN A 51 -7.84 8.24 4.28
CA GLN A 51 -8.93 7.32 3.93
C GLN A 51 -8.65 6.61 2.59
N ILE A 52 -8.25 7.40 1.59
CA ILE A 52 -7.86 6.88 0.27
C ILE A 52 -6.69 5.90 0.42
N PHE A 53 -5.64 6.28 1.15
CA PHE A 53 -4.43 5.48 1.36
C PHE A 53 -4.69 4.16 2.11
N ILE A 54 -5.66 4.13 3.03
CA ILE A 54 -6.04 2.89 3.72
C ILE A 54 -6.76 1.96 2.73
N VAL A 55 -7.73 2.48 1.98
CA VAL A 55 -8.54 1.69 1.03
C VAL A 55 -7.72 1.23 -0.19
N GLU A 56 -6.76 2.03 -0.67
CA GLU A 56 -5.79 1.62 -1.70
C GLU A 56 -4.89 0.45 -1.26
N GLY A 57 -4.81 0.18 0.04
CA GLY A 57 -4.09 -0.98 0.55
C GLY A 57 -4.80 -2.31 0.34
N LEU A 58 -6.05 -2.29 -0.11
CA LEU A 58 -6.81 -3.49 -0.45
C LEU A 58 -6.32 -4.07 -1.79
N PRO A 59 -6.41 -5.39 -1.98
CA PRO A 59 -5.94 -6.05 -3.19
C PRO A 59 -6.66 -5.51 -4.43
N GLU A 60 -5.90 -5.18 -5.46
CA GLU A 60 -6.41 -4.69 -6.75
C GLU A 60 -7.23 -3.38 -6.67
N VAL A 61 -7.05 -2.60 -5.61
CA VAL A 61 -7.71 -1.30 -5.42
C VAL A 61 -6.77 -0.15 -5.76
N SER A 62 -7.05 0.52 -6.88
CA SER A 62 -6.34 1.74 -7.29
C SER A 62 -6.89 2.99 -6.60
N SER A 63 -6.21 4.12 -6.78
CA SER A 63 -6.69 5.41 -6.26
C SER A 63 -8.05 5.85 -6.80
N VAL A 64 -8.35 5.49 -8.04
CA VAL A 64 -9.65 5.77 -8.65
C VAL A 64 -10.72 4.89 -8.02
N LEU A 65 -10.41 3.61 -7.82
CA LEU A 65 -11.35 2.65 -7.24
C LEU A 65 -11.60 2.92 -5.75
N SER A 66 -10.57 3.29 -4.99
CA SER A 66 -10.71 3.65 -3.57
C SER A 66 -11.66 4.83 -3.38
N ARG A 67 -11.58 5.85 -4.25
CA ARG A 67 -12.53 6.98 -4.25
C ARG A 67 -13.96 6.54 -4.56
N ARG A 68 -14.16 5.63 -5.53
CA ARG A 68 -15.50 5.09 -5.86
C ARG A 68 -16.09 4.32 -4.68
N LEU A 69 -15.30 3.44 -4.06
CA LEU A 69 -15.69 2.68 -2.87
C LEU A 69 -16.06 3.63 -1.72
N LEU A 70 -15.20 4.59 -1.40
CA LEU A 70 -15.46 5.58 -0.34
C LEU A 70 -16.68 6.45 -0.62
N ASN A 71 -16.94 6.80 -1.88
CA ASN A 71 -18.13 7.56 -2.26
C ASN A 71 -19.42 6.72 -2.12
N LYS A 72 -19.37 5.42 -2.49
CA LYS A 72 -20.53 4.52 -2.38
C LYS A 72 -20.87 4.19 -0.92
N PHE A 73 -19.85 3.88 -0.12
CA PHE A 73 -20.03 3.37 1.26
C PHE A 73 -19.83 4.44 2.36
N GLY A 74 -19.45 5.66 1.98
CA GLY A 74 -19.37 6.84 2.86
C GLY A 74 -18.19 6.88 3.84
N SER A 75 -17.55 5.75 4.15
CA SER A 75 -16.42 5.69 5.08
C SER A 75 -15.55 4.45 4.86
N ILE A 76 -14.35 4.42 5.46
CA ILE A 76 -13.51 3.20 5.48
C ILE A 76 -14.28 2.04 6.10
N LEU A 77 -14.97 2.28 7.22
CA LEU A 77 -15.77 1.26 7.90
C LEU A 77 -16.88 0.72 6.98
N GLY A 78 -17.53 1.59 6.21
CA GLY A 78 -18.54 1.18 5.22
C GLY A 78 -17.93 0.28 4.14
N VAL A 79 -16.75 0.63 3.61
CA VAL A 79 -16.05 -0.21 2.63
C VAL A 79 -15.69 -1.58 3.23
N PHE A 80 -15.28 -1.61 4.50
CA PHE A 80 -14.81 -2.83 5.16
C PHE A 80 -15.97 -3.75 5.59
N ASN A 81 -17.16 -3.19 5.81
CA ASN A 81 -18.34 -3.96 6.17
C ASN A 81 -19.16 -4.42 4.97
N ALA A 82 -18.94 -3.85 3.78
CA ALA A 82 -19.66 -4.22 2.57
C ALA A 82 -19.41 -5.69 2.21
N ASP A 83 -20.48 -6.43 1.90
CA ASP A 83 -20.38 -7.83 1.47
C ASP A 83 -19.93 -7.94 -0.01
N GLU A 84 -19.65 -9.16 -0.49
CA GLU A 84 -19.20 -9.38 -1.87
C GLU A 84 -20.19 -8.85 -2.91
N SER A 85 -21.49 -8.95 -2.64
CA SER A 85 -22.54 -8.50 -3.56
C SER A 85 -22.59 -6.98 -3.63
N GLU A 86 -22.54 -6.31 -2.48
CA GLU A 86 -22.49 -4.85 -2.39
C GLU A 86 -21.22 -4.29 -3.04
N LEU A 87 -20.06 -4.92 -2.82
CA LEU A 87 -18.80 -4.51 -3.44
C LEU A 87 -18.87 -4.56 -4.96
N LYS A 88 -19.54 -5.57 -5.54
CA LYS A 88 -19.73 -5.72 -6.99
C LYS A 88 -20.61 -4.64 -7.62
N GLU A 89 -21.41 -3.92 -6.83
CA GLU A 89 -22.17 -2.77 -7.34
C GLU A 89 -21.26 -1.57 -7.71
N VAL A 90 -20.01 -1.57 -7.26
CA VAL A 90 -19.06 -0.50 -7.56
C VAL A 90 -18.39 -0.77 -8.90
N GLU A 91 -18.53 0.18 -9.82
CA GLU A 91 -17.93 0.11 -11.15
C GLU A 91 -16.42 -0.14 -11.08
N GLY A 92 -15.97 -1.26 -11.67
CA GLY A 92 -14.58 -1.70 -11.65
C GLY A 92 -14.24 -2.75 -10.58
N VAL A 93 -15.23 -3.17 -9.78
CA VAL A 93 -15.18 -4.35 -8.89
C VAL A 93 -15.97 -5.49 -9.52
N GLY A 94 -15.27 -6.51 -10.01
CA GLY A 94 -15.87 -7.78 -10.42
C GLY A 94 -15.78 -8.84 -9.31
N GLU A 95 -16.33 -10.02 -9.57
CA GLU A 95 -16.34 -11.17 -8.65
C GLU A 95 -14.97 -11.46 -8.02
N ILE A 96 -13.93 -11.54 -8.86
CA ILE A 96 -12.57 -11.85 -8.42
C ILE A 96 -12.04 -10.82 -7.41
N LYS A 97 -12.32 -9.53 -7.66
CA LYS A 97 -11.88 -8.44 -6.79
C LYS A 97 -12.65 -8.42 -5.49
N ALA A 98 -13.97 -8.53 -5.56
CA ALA A 98 -14.84 -8.55 -4.38
C ALA A 98 -14.42 -9.67 -3.42
N LYS A 99 -14.21 -10.87 -3.95
CA LYS A 99 -13.74 -12.02 -3.17
C LYS A 99 -12.38 -11.79 -2.53
N LYS A 100 -11.39 -11.29 -3.27
CA LYS A 100 -10.05 -10.98 -2.72
C LYS A 100 -10.10 -9.90 -1.64
N ILE A 101 -10.94 -8.88 -1.81
CA ILE A 101 -11.15 -7.83 -0.83
C ILE A 101 -11.71 -8.44 0.47
N ARG A 102 -12.76 -9.26 0.38
CA ARG A 102 -13.34 -9.95 1.54
C ARG A 102 -12.35 -10.92 2.19
N GLU A 103 -11.62 -11.69 1.40
CA GLU A 103 -10.61 -12.62 1.90
C GLU A 103 -9.61 -11.92 2.81
N ILE A 104 -9.11 -10.74 2.43
CA ILE A 104 -8.16 -9.97 3.26
C ILE A 104 -8.82 -9.38 4.52
N ILE A 105 -10.08 -8.93 4.42
CA ILE A 105 -10.78 -8.31 5.54
C ILE A 105 -11.21 -9.36 6.59
N ASP A 106 -11.67 -10.52 6.14
CA ASP A 106 -12.28 -11.55 6.98
C ASP A 106 -11.29 -12.59 7.51
N SER A 107 -10.13 -12.73 6.84
CA SER A 107 -9.15 -13.75 7.26
C SER A 107 -8.56 -13.38 8.63
N PRO A 108 -8.51 -14.34 9.57
CA PRO A 108 -7.81 -14.12 10.82
C PRO A 108 -6.32 -13.91 10.56
N TYR A 109 -5.74 -12.92 11.23
CA TYR A 109 -4.30 -12.73 11.23
C TYR A 109 -3.62 -13.96 11.86
N LYS A 110 -2.59 -14.46 11.19
CA LYS A 110 -1.75 -15.57 11.67
C LYS A 110 -0.31 -15.07 11.76
N GLU A 111 0.20 -14.94 12.98
CA GLU A 111 1.64 -14.86 13.21
C GLU A 111 2.22 -16.26 13.00
N LEU A 112 3.23 -16.38 12.13
CA LEU A 112 4.04 -17.59 11.99
C LEU A 112 5.09 -17.65 13.10
#